data_AF-A0A950A454-F1
#
_entry.id   AF-A0A950A454-F1
#
_cell.length_a   1.000
_cell.length_b   1.000
_cell.length_c   1.000
_cell.angle_alpha   90.00
_cell.angle_beta   90.00
_cell.angle_gamma   90.00
#
_symmetry.space_group_name_H-M   'P 1'
#
loop_
_entity.id
_entity.type
_entity.pdbx_description
1 polymer ?
#
loop_
_entity_poly.entity_id
_entity_poly.type
_entity_poly.pdbx_seq_one_letter_code
_entity_poly.pdbx_strand_id
1 'polypeptide(L)' 'MRRRFAPHQLRHAHAVEMAHEGVPLVVIQRQLGHANLGITSVYLQGIDSSEIISTVHGRPSPTISATAGLQMIR' A
#
# COMPACT_ATOMS: atom_id res chain seq x y z
N MET A 1 13.48 -31.19 11.73
CA MET A 1 14.41 -30.05 11.92
C MET A 1 13.61 -28.83 12.36
N ARG A 2 14.02 -28.12 13.41
CA ARG A 2 13.36 -26.87 13.84
C ARG A 2 14.25 -25.70 13.43
N ARG A 3 13.78 -24.90 12.47
CA ARG A 3 14.51 -23.72 11.99
C ARG A 3 14.35 -22.60 13.02
N ARG A 4 15.47 -22.00 13.44
CA ARG A 4 15.45 -20.83 14.33
C ARG A 4 15.22 -19.59 13.47
N PHE A 5 14.34 -18.71 13.93
CA PHE A 5 14.09 -17.41 13.31
C PHE A 5 14.52 -16.31 14.27
N ALA A 6 15.24 -15.32 13.74
CA ALA A 6 15.54 -14.10 14.47
C ALA A 6 14.27 -13.25 14.58
N PRO A 7 14.10 -12.46 15.66
CA PRO A 7 12.91 -11.61 15.86
C PRO A 7 12.59 -10.70 14.66
N HIS A 8 13.63 -10.20 13.96
CA HIS A 8 13.44 -9.35 12.78
C HIS A 8 12.87 -10.11 11.57
N GLN A 9 13.15 -11.41 11.44
CA GLN A 9 12.60 -12.23 10.34
C GLN A 9 11.10 -12.45 10.51
N LEU A 10 10.63 -12.62 11.76
CA LEU A 10 9.21 -12.72 12.07
C LEU A 10 8.49 -11.38 11.84
N ARG A 11 9.14 -10.26 12.20
CA ARG A 11 8.62 -8.91 11.92
C ARG A 11 8.46 -8.65 10.42
N HIS A 12 9.40 -9.14 9.61
CA HIS A 12 9.31 -9.04 8.16
C HIS A 12 8.19 -9.91 7.59
N ALA A 13 8.09 -11.18 7.99
CA ALA A 13 7.02 -12.07 7.56
C ALA A 13 5.63 -11.51 7.91
N HIS A 14 5.46 -10.97 9.12
CA HIS A 14 4.22 -10.31 9.55
C HIS A 14 3.83 -9.15 8.65
N ALA A 15 4.80 -8.34 8.21
CA ALA A 15 4.56 -7.22 7.31
C ALA A 15 4.17 -7.67 5.89
N VAL A 16 4.73 -8.78 5.40
CA VAL A 16 4.38 -9.39 4.11
C VAL A 16 2.94 -9.90 4.13
N GLU A 17 2.55 -10.63 5.17
CA GLU A 17 1.18 -11.15 5.27
C GLU A 17 0.14 -10.03 5.34
N MET A 18 0.39 -8.96 6.11
CA MET A 18 -0.51 -7.80 6.11
C MET A 18 -0.63 -7.13 4.72
N ALA A 19 0.44 -7.11 3.94
CA ALA A 19 0.37 -6.60 2.57
C ALA A 19 -0.49 -7.50 1.68
N HIS A 20 -0.32 -8.82 1.76
CA HIS A 20 -1.15 -9.80 1.04
C HIS A 20 -2.63 -9.74 1.45
N GLU A 21 -2.91 -9.39 2.71
CA GLU A 21 -4.28 -9.15 3.22
C GLU A 21 -4.86 -7.80 2.73
N GLY A 22 -4.11 -7.01 1.98
CA GLY A 22 -4.54 -5.71 1.45
C GLY A 22 -4.52 -4.58 2.48
N VAL A 23 -3.81 -4.75 3.61
CA VAL A 23 -3.68 -3.68 4.62
C VAL A 23 -2.91 -2.51 4.01
N PRO A 24 -3.44 -1.26 4.09
CA PRO A 24 -2.76 -0.12 3.50
C PRO A 24 -1.33 0.05 4.04
N LEU A 25 -0.39 0.31 3.15
CA LEU A 25 1.03 0.38 3.47
C LEU A 25 1.37 1.39 4.60
N VAL A 26 0.62 2.49 4.68
CA VAL A 26 0.76 3.51 5.73
C VAL A 26 0.35 2.98 7.12
N VAL A 27 -0.59 2.04 7.17
CA VAL A 27 -1.04 1.38 8.42
C VAL A 27 0.04 0.42 8.89
N ILE A 28 0.55 -0.42 7.98
CA ILE A 28 1.68 -1.33 8.24
C ILE A 28 2.90 -0.54 8.75
N GLN A 29 3.25 0.56 8.07
CA GLN A 29 4.38 1.42 8.45
C GLN A 29 4.24 1.95 9.89
N ARG A 30 3.05 2.41 10.27
CA ARG A 30 2.78 2.92 11.63
C ARG A 30 2.80 1.82 12.68
N GLN A 31 2.21 0.66 12.40
CA GLN A 31 2.25 -0.50 13.31
C GLN A 31 3.68 -0.97 13.57
N LEU A 32 4.54 -0.91 12.55
CA LEU A 32 5.95 -1.24 12.68
C LEU A 32 6.81 -0.08 13.21
N GLY A 33 6.23 1.08 13.53
CA GLY A 33 6.97 2.21 14.10
C GLY A 33 8.14 2.69 13.23
N HIS A 34 8.06 2.55 11.91
CA HIS A 34 9.13 2.98 11.01
C HIS A 34 9.08 4.50 10.81
N ALA A 35 10.21 5.17 11.05
CA ALA A 35 10.34 6.64 10.97
C ALA A 35 10.43 7.20 9.54
N ASN A 36 10.68 6.36 8.52
CA ASN A 36 10.86 6.81 7.14
C ASN A 36 10.32 5.79 6.11
N LEU A 37 9.65 6.27 5.06
CA LEU A 37 9.02 5.44 4.01
C LEU A 37 10.03 4.69 3.13
N GLY A 38 11.31 5.06 3.17
CA GLY A 38 12.40 4.32 2.51
C GLY A 38 12.61 2.91 3.06
N ILE A 39 12.19 2.63 4.31
CA ILE A 39 12.17 1.27 4.90
C ILE A 39 11.05 0.41 4.26
N THR A 40 10.08 1.06 3.60
CA THR A 40 8.93 0.42 2.98
C THR A 40 9.17 0.03 1.52
N SER A 41 10.25 0.51 0.88
CA SER A 41 10.55 0.20 -0.53
C SER A 41 11.00 -1.24 -0.77
N VAL A 42 11.33 -2.00 0.28
CA VAL A 42 11.63 -3.44 0.20
C VAL A 42 10.35 -4.28 0.01
N TYR A 43 9.18 -3.78 0.39
CA TYR A 43 7.91 -4.52 0.24
C TYR A 43 7.29 -4.42 -1.16
N LEU A 44 7.81 -3.53 -2.03
CA LEU A 44 7.43 -3.49 -3.44
C LEU A 44 8.20 -4.53 -4.29
N GLN A 45 9.24 -5.16 -3.74
CA GLN A 45 9.90 -6.31 -4.37
C GLN A 45 9.06 -7.57 -4.11
N GLY A 46 7.86 -7.64 -4.68
CA GLY A 46 6.97 -8.79 -4.50
C GLY A 46 5.48 -8.51 -4.71
N ILE A 47 5.06 -7.25 -4.65
CA ILE A 47 3.72 -6.87 -5.13
C ILE A 47 3.76 -7.03 -6.65
N ASP A 48 3.00 -8.01 -7.15
CA ASP A 48 2.80 -8.16 -8.58
C ASP A 48 2.23 -6.85 -9.14
N SER A 49 2.84 -6.33 -10.20
CA SER A 49 2.40 -5.08 -10.84
C SER A 49 0.91 -5.08 -11.16
N SER A 50 0.28 -6.25 -11.32
CA SER A 50 -1.15 -6.43 -11.50
C SER A 50 -2.01 -5.90 -10.35
N GLU A 51 -1.55 -5.94 -9.10
CA GLU A 51 -2.29 -5.41 -7.93
C GLU A 51 -2.32 -3.87 -7.94
N ILE A 52 -1.20 -3.26 -8.35
CA ILE A 52 -1.12 -1.81 -8.55
C ILE A 52 -2.03 -1.41 -9.73
N ILE A 53 -1.94 -2.14 -10.85
CA ILE A 53 -2.72 -1.89 -12.06
C ILE A 53 -4.23 -2.05 -11.80
N SER A 54 -4.65 -3.09 -11.07
CA SER A 54 -6.07 -3.34 -10.77
C SER A 54 -6.67 -2.26 -9.88
N THR A 55 -5.94 -1.85 -8.83
CA THR A 55 -6.34 -0.75 -7.95
C THR A 55 -6.44 0.57 -8.73
N VAL A 56 -5.49 0.81 -9.62
CA VAL A 56 -5.47 1.99 -10.50
C VAL A 56 -6.58 1.95 -11.55
N HIS A 57 -7.00 0.78 -12.04
CA HIS A 57 -8.13 0.65 -12.96
C HIS A 57 -9.49 0.73 -12.28
N GLY A 58 -9.59 0.29 -11.02
CA GLY A 58 -10.83 0.33 -10.24
C GLY A 58 -11.21 1.74 -9.75
N ARG A 59 -10.28 2.71 -9.79
CA ARG A 59 -10.60 4.08 -9.40
C ARG A 59 -11.57 4.71 -10.41
N PRO A 60 -12.66 5.35 -9.96
CA PRO A 60 -13.52 6.11 -10.84
C PRO A 60 -12.70 7.23 -11.47
N SER A 61 -12.90 7.46 -12.77
CA SER A 61 -12.29 8.58 -13.46
C SER A 61 -12.62 9.88 -12.71
N PRO A 62 -11.65 10.79 -12.52
CA PRO A 62 -11.91 12.08 -11.91
C PRO A 62 -12.86 12.86 -12.82
N THR A 63 -14.15 12.74 -12.56
CA THR A 63 -15.20 13.46 -13.29
C THR A 63 -15.54 14.72 -12.53
N ILE A 64 -15.43 15.86 -13.21
CA ILE A 64 -15.94 17.13 -12.72
C ILE A 64 -17.38 17.23 -13.22
N SER A 65 -18.34 17.51 -12.33
CA SER A 65 -19.71 17.76 -12.76
C SER A 65 -19.74 18.92 -13.75
N ALA A 66 -20.34 18.74 -14.92
CA ALA A 66 -20.44 19.79 -15.94
C ALA A 66 -21.10 21.07 -15.37
N THR A 67 -22.04 20.92 -14.45
CA THR A 67 -22.67 22.03 -13.72
C THR A 67 -21.72 22.77 -12.76
N ALA A 68 -20.74 22.08 -12.17
CA ALA A 68 -19.73 22.71 -11.32
C ALA A 68 -18.77 23.59 -12.13
N GLY A 69 -18.44 23.19 -13.37
CA GLY A 69 -17.63 24.00 -14.29
C GLY A 69 -18.33 25.29 -14.75
N LEU A 70 -19.65 25.24 -14.94
CA LEU A 70 -20.46 26.39 -15.34
C LEU A 70 -20.60 27.48 -14.26
N GLN A 71 -20.48 27.13 -12.96
CA GLN A 71 -20.52 28.10 -11.86
C GLN A 71 -19.22 28.88 -11.66
N MET A 72 -18.08 28.38 -12.16
CA MET A 72 -16.80 29.12 -12.07
C MET A 72 -16.66 30.25 -13.09
N ILE A 73 -17.60 30.35 -14.05
CA ILE A 73 -17.56 31.33 -15.15
C ILE A 73 -18.65 32.40 -14.96
N ARG A 74 -19.13 32.61 -13.72
CA ARG A 74 -20.09 33.66 -13.36
C ARG A 74 -19.52 34.59 -12.31
#